data_AF-A0A2R6C139-F1
#
_entry.id   AF-A0A2R6C139-F1
#
_cell.length_a   1.000
_cell.length_b   1.000
_cell.length_c   1.000
_cell.angle_alpha   90.00
_cell.angle_beta   90.00
_cell.angle_gamma   90.00
#
_symmetry.space_group_name_H-M   'P 1'
#
loop_
_entity.id
_entity.type
_entity.pdbx_description
1 polymer ?
#
loop_
_entity_poly.entity_id
_entity_poly.type
_entity_poly.pdbx_seq_one_letter_code
_entity_poly.pdbx_strand_id
1 'polypeptide(L)'
;MVNTLVTYLPFSRFFEVEKHFVKNVELLKPKRSYVYVDDVFTSEQEELLKRFLSGLELRCGYWRNRSSCFMKILMDLKKEDEDALIVDSDVLLDERFGLFDSAILERYDFYSFIEYNSSLLNKFQKRSVLLESLQLGNVKVNVYGYSLFGRGDVPFNVGPKLAMRFGSLKKLKDNVLADIYDAMHSIPPHLRNEIGDEIPIAIALYYSGYRVNPYVEGVRHAFDQRREPKRVSRIDRMLKVSAHVEFAKILLRKGYREVFWLYGRYKLAQIKHGLPILFGV
;
A
#
# COMPACT_ATOMS: atom_id res chain seq x y z
N MET A 1 -19.54 8.17 2.84
CA MET A 1 -19.00 8.55 4.16
C MET A 1 -18.19 7.37 4.67
N VAL A 2 -16.94 7.63 5.06
CA VAL A 2 -16.00 6.60 5.52
C VAL A 2 -16.36 6.21 6.96
N ASN A 3 -16.72 4.95 7.21
CA ASN A 3 -16.98 4.52 8.60
C ASN A 3 -15.69 4.28 9.39
N THR A 4 -14.67 3.69 8.75
CA THR A 4 -13.41 3.35 9.40
C THR A 4 -12.23 4.02 8.72
N LEU A 5 -11.46 4.81 9.48
CA LEU A 5 -10.22 5.43 9.02
C LEU A 5 -9.02 4.69 9.60
N VAL A 6 -8.04 4.35 8.77
CA VAL A 6 -6.88 3.55 9.18
C VAL A 6 -5.60 4.25 8.77
N THR A 7 -4.61 4.26 9.66
CA THR A 7 -3.21 4.53 9.29
C THR A 7 -2.29 3.44 9.81
N TYR A 8 -1.08 3.40 9.27
CA TYR A 8 -0.08 2.41 9.63
C TYR A 8 1.33 3.01 9.51
N LEU A 9 2.19 2.66 10.46
CA LEU A 9 3.53 3.21 10.56
C LEU A 9 4.42 2.38 11.52
N PRO A 10 5.75 2.46 11.39
CA PRO A 10 6.64 1.89 12.40
C PRO A 10 6.60 2.72 13.69
N PHE A 11 6.93 2.09 14.82
CA PHE A 11 7.03 2.72 16.14
C PHE A 11 7.84 4.02 16.09
N SER A 12 8.96 4.06 15.37
CA SER A 12 9.83 5.25 15.25
C SER A 12 9.16 6.50 14.65
N ARG A 13 7.96 6.37 14.05
CA ARG A 13 7.22 7.47 13.44
C ARG A 13 5.91 7.80 14.16
N PHE A 14 5.63 7.23 15.34
CA PHE A 14 4.31 7.33 16.00
C PHE A 14 3.81 8.78 16.18
N PHE A 15 4.72 9.75 16.29
CA PHE A 15 4.40 11.18 16.38
C PHE A 15 3.68 11.75 15.15
N GLU A 16 3.75 11.09 13.98
CA GLU A 16 3.04 11.51 12.76
C GLU A 16 1.52 11.39 12.92
N VAL A 17 1.06 10.51 13.81
CA VAL A 17 -0.38 10.31 14.06
C VAL A 17 -1.01 11.58 14.62
N GLU A 18 -0.45 12.13 15.70
CA GLU A 18 -0.94 13.40 16.27
C GLU A 18 -0.80 14.57 15.29
N LYS A 19 0.32 14.62 14.55
CA LYS A 19 0.59 15.75 13.65
C LYS A 19 -0.30 15.76 12.41
N HIS A 20 -0.69 14.59 11.90
CA HIS A 20 -1.28 14.44 10.57
C HIS A 20 -2.55 13.60 10.57
N PHE A 21 -2.51 12.39 11.13
CA PHE A 21 -3.66 11.48 11.09
C PHE A 21 -4.87 12.03 11.84
N VAL A 22 -4.66 12.64 13.01
CA VAL A 22 -5.74 13.25 13.81
C VAL A 22 -6.50 14.31 13.02
N LYS A 23 -5.83 15.09 12.16
CA LYS A 23 -6.48 16.07 11.29
C LYS A 23 -7.45 15.41 10.30
N ASN A 24 -7.10 14.23 9.79
CA ASN A 24 -7.98 13.45 8.92
C ASN A 24 -9.17 12.88 9.71
N VAL A 25 -8.96 12.49 10.98
CA VAL A 25 -10.04 12.06 11.90
C VAL A 25 -11.02 13.21 12.17
N GLU A 26 -10.52 14.40 12.47
CA GLU A 26 -11.34 15.60 12.70
C GLU A 26 -12.14 16.00 11.47
N LEU A 27 -11.53 15.89 10.28
CA LEU A 27 -12.17 16.19 9.00
C LEU A 27 -13.29 15.19 8.67
N LEU A 28 -13.01 13.89 8.76
CA LEU A 28 -13.93 12.85 8.30
C LEU A 28 -14.94 12.39 9.35
N LYS A 29 -14.62 12.57 10.64
CA LYS A 29 -15.40 12.08 11.79
C LYS A 29 -15.84 10.62 11.63
N PRO A 30 -14.91 9.69 11.37
CA PRO A 30 -15.23 8.29 11.19
C PRO A 30 -15.79 7.70 12.49
N LYS A 31 -16.55 6.61 12.39
CA LYS A 31 -17.03 5.87 13.57
C LYS A 31 -15.87 5.23 14.33
N ARG A 32 -14.84 4.79 13.60
CA ARG A 32 -13.67 4.10 14.14
C ARG A 32 -12.40 4.63 13.50
N SER A 33 -11.35 4.75 14.30
CA SER A 33 -10.04 5.22 13.84
C SER A 33 -8.96 4.27 14.32
N TYR A 34 -8.40 3.51 13.39
CA TYR A 34 -7.35 2.53 13.67
C TYR A 34 -5.96 3.06 13.40
N VAL A 35 -5.04 2.77 14.31
CA VAL A 35 -3.61 3.01 14.13
C VAL A 35 -2.86 1.69 14.28
N TYR A 36 -2.28 1.22 13.18
CA TYR A 36 -1.43 0.05 13.18
C TYR A 36 0.03 0.48 13.39
N VAL A 37 0.63 0.06 14.52
CA VAL A 37 2.00 0.43 14.87
C VAL A 37 2.89 -0.82 14.81
N ASP A 38 3.80 -0.85 13.83
CA ASP A 38 4.78 -1.93 13.66
C ASP A 38 6.00 -1.70 14.57
N ASP A 39 6.85 -2.72 14.74
CA ASP A 39 8.03 -2.68 15.61
C ASP A 39 7.71 -2.40 17.09
N VAL A 40 6.60 -2.96 17.60
CA VAL A 40 6.25 -2.96 19.03
C VAL A 40 6.56 -4.33 19.64
N PHE A 41 7.40 -4.35 20.66
CA PHE A 41 8.01 -5.55 21.25
C PHE A 41 7.63 -5.79 22.70
N THR A 42 7.32 -4.72 23.44
CA THR A 42 7.12 -4.81 24.90
C THR A 42 5.80 -4.16 25.31
N SER A 43 5.29 -4.59 26.47
CA SER A 43 4.08 -4.01 27.07
C SER A 43 4.27 -2.52 27.37
N GLU A 44 5.46 -2.09 27.75
CA GLU A 44 5.78 -0.68 28.05
C GLU A 44 5.67 0.20 26.80
N GLN A 45 6.09 -0.32 25.64
CA GLN A 45 5.92 0.39 24.37
C GLN A 45 4.44 0.51 24.00
N GLU A 46 3.66 -0.57 24.18
CA GLU A 46 2.22 -0.53 23.95
C GLU A 46 1.52 0.44 24.91
N GLU A 47 1.91 0.46 26.18
CA GLU A 47 1.36 1.37 27.18
C GLU A 47 1.70 2.83 26.88
N LEU A 48 2.93 3.11 26.43
CA LEU A 48 3.34 4.42 25.95
C LEU A 48 2.47 4.88 24.77
N LEU A 49 2.25 4.02 23.78
CA LEU A 49 1.42 4.32 22.63
C LEU A 49 -0.03 4.59 23.05
N LYS A 50 -0.60 3.79 23.97
CA LYS A 50 -1.97 4.02 24.50
C LYS A 50 -2.12 5.37 25.17
N ARG A 51 -1.09 5.82 25.89
CA ARG A 51 -1.08 7.15 26.54
C ARG A 51 -0.99 8.27 25.50
N PHE A 52 -0.10 8.13 24.52
CA PHE A 52 0.15 9.16 23.51
C PHE A 52 -0.98 9.26 22.48
N LEU A 53 -1.57 8.14 22.09
CA LEU A 53 -2.61 8.04 21.07
C LEU A 53 -3.99 7.78 21.68
N SER A 54 -4.26 8.44 22.82
CA SER A 54 -5.52 8.31 23.53
C SER A 54 -6.70 8.71 22.62
N GLY A 55 -7.77 7.90 22.66
CA GLY A 55 -8.95 8.10 21.82
C GLY A 55 -8.89 7.44 20.44
N LEU A 56 -7.77 6.78 20.09
CA LEU A 56 -7.64 5.99 18.87
C LEU A 56 -7.60 4.49 19.19
N GLU A 57 -8.07 3.65 18.27
CA GLU A 57 -8.02 2.20 18.40
C GLU A 57 -6.65 1.68 17.93
N LEU A 58 -5.83 1.23 18.87
CA LEU A 58 -4.47 0.77 18.58
C LEU A 58 -4.41 -0.71 18.22
N ARG A 59 -3.66 -1.02 17.17
CA ARG A 59 -3.27 -2.38 16.79
C ARG A 59 -1.76 -2.43 16.72
N CYS A 60 -1.12 -2.99 17.75
CA CYS A 60 0.33 -3.12 17.80
C CYS A 60 0.75 -4.49 17.25
N GLY A 61 1.91 -4.55 16.60
CA GLY A 61 2.40 -5.80 16.08
C GLY A 61 3.88 -5.78 15.73
N TYR A 62 4.35 -6.94 15.28
CA TYR A 62 5.71 -7.15 14.83
C TYR A 62 5.75 -7.73 13.43
N TRP A 63 5.23 -6.97 12.47
CA TRP A 63 5.13 -7.33 11.07
C TRP A 63 6.47 -7.18 10.32
N ARG A 64 7.35 -6.30 10.83
CA ARG A 64 8.72 -6.05 10.35
C ARG A 64 8.81 -5.59 8.90
N ASN A 65 7.67 -5.20 8.30
CA ASN A 65 7.60 -4.53 7.01
C ASN A 65 6.17 -4.01 6.71
N ARG A 66 6.13 -3.01 5.84
CA ARG A 66 4.89 -2.36 5.40
C ARG A 66 3.87 -3.32 4.79
N SER A 67 4.30 -4.23 3.92
CA SER A 67 3.38 -5.08 3.16
C SER A 67 2.68 -6.10 4.04
N SER A 68 3.36 -6.68 5.03
CA SER A 68 2.72 -7.59 5.99
C SER A 68 1.72 -6.86 6.88
N CYS A 69 2.07 -5.66 7.35
CA CYS A 69 1.14 -4.80 8.08
C CYS A 69 -0.10 -4.48 7.22
N PHE A 70 0.07 -4.11 5.96
CA PHE A 70 -1.05 -3.83 5.06
C PHE A 70 -1.94 -5.06 4.83
N MET A 71 -1.37 -6.24 4.63
CA MET A 71 -2.16 -7.48 4.52
C MET A 71 -2.93 -7.77 5.81
N LYS A 72 -2.31 -7.56 6.97
CA LYS A 72 -2.97 -7.70 8.27
C LYS A 72 -4.16 -6.75 8.42
N ILE A 73 -3.99 -5.48 8.03
CA ILE A 73 -5.09 -4.49 8.01
C ILE A 73 -6.26 -5.01 7.16
N LEU A 74 -6.01 -5.49 5.94
CA LEU A 74 -7.08 -6.02 5.08
C LEU A 74 -7.77 -7.23 5.68
N MET A 75 -7.02 -8.14 6.31
CA MET A 75 -7.58 -9.32 6.99
C MET A 75 -8.45 -8.93 8.19
N ASP A 76 -8.00 -7.99 9.01
CA ASP A 76 -8.73 -7.53 10.20
C ASP A 76 -10.01 -6.78 9.80
N LEU A 77 -9.91 -5.82 8.87
CA LEU A 77 -11.08 -5.09 8.36
C LEU A 77 -12.10 -6.02 7.70
N LYS A 78 -11.64 -7.04 6.96
CA LYS A 78 -12.53 -8.02 6.33
C LYS A 78 -13.23 -8.89 7.36
N LYS A 79 -12.51 -9.31 8.42
CA LYS A 79 -13.08 -10.09 9.53
C LYS A 79 -14.16 -9.31 10.28
N GLU A 80 -13.98 -7.99 10.38
CA GLU A 80 -14.91 -7.08 11.05
C GLU A 80 -16.03 -6.55 10.12
N ASP A 81 -16.03 -6.92 8.82
CA ASP A 81 -16.92 -6.40 7.76
C ASP A 81 -16.96 -4.85 7.69
N GLU A 82 -15.80 -4.22 7.89
CA GLU A 82 -15.65 -2.76 7.91
C GLU A 82 -15.31 -2.23 6.50
N ASP A 83 -15.98 -1.17 6.07
CA ASP A 83 -15.51 -0.35 4.97
C ASP A 83 -14.47 0.65 5.49
N ALA A 84 -13.38 0.84 4.74
CA ALA A 84 -12.26 1.59 5.25
C ALA A 84 -11.65 2.56 4.25
N LEU A 85 -11.04 3.62 4.78
CA LEU A 85 -10.02 4.41 4.11
C LEU A 85 -8.69 4.17 4.81
N ILE A 86 -7.71 3.59 4.11
CA ILE A 86 -6.37 3.37 4.62
C ILE A 86 -5.47 4.49 4.08
N VAL A 87 -4.85 5.27 4.97
CA VAL A 87 -4.06 6.46 4.63
C VAL A 87 -2.65 6.33 5.20
N ASP A 88 -1.64 6.62 4.37
CA ASP A 88 -0.26 6.69 4.84
C ASP A 88 -0.12 7.75 5.96
N SER A 89 0.73 7.51 6.96
CA SER A 89 0.82 8.34 8.18
C SER A 89 1.23 9.79 7.94
N ASP A 90 1.83 10.08 6.80
CA ASP A 90 2.32 11.40 6.37
C ASP A 90 1.45 12.04 5.28
N VAL A 91 0.19 11.62 5.16
CA VAL A 91 -0.75 12.12 4.15
C VAL A 91 -1.90 12.88 4.79
N LEU A 92 -2.21 14.04 4.21
CA LEU A 92 -3.37 14.87 4.55
C LEU A 92 -4.42 14.78 3.43
N LEU A 93 -5.68 14.59 3.85
CA LEU A 93 -6.81 14.60 2.95
C LEU A 93 -7.24 16.04 2.62
N ASP A 94 -7.79 16.23 1.42
CA ASP A 94 -8.41 17.50 1.03
C ASP A 94 -9.75 17.69 1.75
N GLU A 95 -10.13 18.93 2.10
CA GLU A 95 -11.43 19.22 2.73
C GLU A 95 -12.62 18.74 1.89
N ARG A 96 -12.43 18.64 0.56
CA ARG A 96 -13.44 18.14 -0.39
C ARG A 96 -13.45 16.61 -0.50
N PHE A 97 -12.65 15.89 0.29
CA PHE A 97 -12.55 14.43 0.23
C PHE A 97 -13.91 13.75 0.28
N GLY A 98 -14.82 14.19 1.18
CA GLY A 98 -16.15 13.57 1.32
C GLY A 98 -17.00 13.65 0.05
N LEU A 99 -16.84 14.71 -0.76
CA LEU A 99 -17.50 14.86 -2.06
C LEU A 99 -16.93 13.87 -3.08
N PHE A 100 -15.60 13.72 -3.11
CA PHE A 100 -14.94 12.75 -3.99
C PHE A 100 -15.29 11.31 -3.61
N ASP A 101 -15.26 11.01 -2.31
CA ASP A 101 -15.53 9.66 -1.80
C ASP A 101 -16.91 9.18 -2.21
N SER A 102 -17.93 9.98 -1.94
CA SER A 102 -19.32 9.61 -2.22
C SER A 102 -19.54 9.34 -3.72
N ALA A 103 -19.03 10.20 -4.61
CA ALA A 103 -19.22 10.06 -6.05
C ALA A 103 -18.46 8.89 -6.67
N ILE A 104 -17.28 8.55 -6.16
CA ILE A 104 -16.45 7.46 -6.69
C ILE A 104 -16.92 6.11 -6.15
N LEU A 105 -17.30 6.05 -4.87
CA LEU A 105 -17.73 4.82 -4.19
C LEU A 105 -19.02 4.24 -4.79
N GLU A 106 -19.90 5.08 -5.35
CA GLU A 106 -21.08 4.64 -6.11
C GLU A 106 -20.74 3.81 -7.36
N ARG A 107 -19.51 3.93 -7.86
CA ARG A 107 -19.06 3.33 -9.13
C ARG A 107 -18.01 2.26 -8.93
N TYR A 108 -17.22 2.35 -7.85
CA TYR A 108 -16.08 1.49 -7.60
C TYR A 108 -16.05 1.05 -6.12
N ASP A 109 -16.08 -0.25 -5.88
CA ASP A 109 -15.94 -0.85 -4.53
C ASP A 109 -14.57 -0.57 -3.89
N PHE A 110 -13.60 -0.15 -4.70
CA PHE A 110 -12.20 0.02 -4.34
C PHE A 110 -11.52 1.03 -5.27
N TYR A 111 -10.72 1.94 -4.72
CA TYR A 111 -9.89 2.90 -5.47
C TYR A 111 -8.79 3.52 -4.59
N SER A 112 -7.81 4.19 -5.20
CA SER A 112 -6.74 4.90 -4.50
C SER A 112 -6.68 6.39 -4.80
N PHE A 113 -5.91 7.09 -3.96
CA PHE A 113 -5.59 8.50 -4.15
C PHE A 113 -4.10 8.70 -4.39
N ILE A 114 -3.79 9.67 -5.23
CA ILE A 114 -2.44 10.22 -5.45
C ILE A 114 -2.40 11.69 -5.05
N GLU A 115 -1.20 12.16 -4.77
CA GLU A 115 -0.91 13.56 -4.55
C GLU A 115 -1.28 14.42 -5.77
N TYR A 116 -1.88 15.58 -5.51
CA TYR A 116 -2.13 16.59 -6.53
C TYR A 116 -0.85 17.01 -7.24
N ASN A 117 -0.88 17.08 -8.59
CA ASN A 117 0.27 17.48 -9.41
C ASN A 117 1.52 16.61 -9.17
N SER A 118 1.36 15.35 -8.75
CA SER A 118 2.48 14.45 -8.53
C SER A 118 3.36 14.35 -9.79
N SER A 119 4.66 14.57 -9.65
CA SER A 119 5.64 14.38 -10.74
C SER A 119 5.66 12.94 -11.28
N LEU A 120 5.11 11.99 -10.53
CA LEU A 120 4.99 10.58 -10.90
C LEU A 120 3.77 10.29 -11.80
N LEU A 121 2.83 11.23 -11.98
CA LEU A 121 1.64 11.05 -12.81
C LEU A 121 1.99 10.57 -14.22
N ASN A 122 2.97 11.22 -14.87
CA ASN A 122 3.42 10.85 -16.22
C ASN A 122 3.93 9.41 -16.30
N LYS A 123 4.53 8.89 -15.23
CA LYS A 123 5.01 7.50 -15.17
C LYS A 123 3.83 6.53 -15.04
N PHE A 124 2.85 6.85 -14.20
CA PHE A 124 1.68 5.99 -13.99
C PHE A 124 0.75 6.00 -15.20
N GLN A 125 0.55 7.15 -15.83
CA GLN A 125 -0.29 7.33 -17.02
C GLN A 125 0.07 6.37 -18.17
N LYS A 126 1.33 5.96 -18.30
CA LYS A 126 1.75 4.96 -19.31
C LYS A 126 1.03 3.61 -19.19
N ARG A 127 0.49 3.29 -18.01
CA ARG A 127 -0.26 2.06 -17.71
C ARG A 127 -1.66 2.37 -17.18
N SER A 128 -2.10 3.61 -17.34
CA SER A 128 -3.43 4.05 -16.94
C SER A 128 -4.27 4.36 -18.17
N VAL A 129 -5.57 4.12 -18.04
CA VAL A 129 -6.58 4.60 -18.99
C VAL A 129 -7.52 5.56 -18.27
N LEU A 130 -8.01 6.60 -18.93
CA LEU A 130 -9.10 7.40 -18.36
C LEU A 130 -10.34 6.51 -18.33
N LEU A 131 -10.88 6.24 -17.14
CA LEU A 131 -12.12 5.50 -16.98
C LEU A 131 -13.31 6.45 -17.10
N GLU A 132 -13.23 7.59 -16.43
CA GLU A 132 -14.33 8.56 -16.39
C GLU A 132 -13.86 9.96 -15.99
N SER A 133 -14.64 10.97 -16.38
CA SER A 133 -14.55 12.33 -15.84
C SER A 133 -15.85 12.69 -15.13
N LEU A 134 -15.76 12.96 -13.82
CA LEU A 134 -16.88 13.37 -12.97
C LEU A 134 -16.88 14.89 -12.81
N GLN A 135 -18.06 15.51 -12.94
CA GLN A 135 -18.25 16.92 -12.63
C GLN A 135 -18.90 17.05 -11.25
N LEU A 136 -18.14 17.56 -10.27
CA LEU A 136 -18.57 17.72 -8.89
C LEU A 136 -18.61 19.21 -8.55
N GLY A 137 -19.77 19.83 -8.77
CA GLY A 137 -19.94 21.29 -8.73
C GLY A 137 -19.03 21.95 -9.77
N ASN A 138 -18.10 22.79 -9.32
CA ASN A 138 -17.14 23.50 -10.18
C ASN A 138 -15.82 22.73 -10.39
N VAL A 139 -15.69 21.52 -9.85
CA VAL A 139 -14.46 20.72 -9.94
C VAL A 139 -14.67 19.54 -10.88
N LYS A 140 -13.76 19.40 -11.86
CA LYS A 140 -13.67 18.19 -12.70
C LYS A 140 -12.70 17.21 -12.07
N VAL A 141 -13.15 15.98 -11.84
CA VAL A 141 -12.34 14.88 -11.29
C VAL A 141 -12.19 13.81 -12.36
N ASN A 142 -10.95 13.48 -12.73
CA ASN A 142 -10.67 12.40 -13.65
C ASN A 142 -10.32 11.14 -12.87
N VAL A 143 -11.09 10.08 -13.10
CA VAL A 143 -10.83 8.74 -12.55
C VAL A 143 -10.04 7.96 -13.60
N TYR A 144 -8.81 7.61 -13.24
CA TYR A 144 -7.94 6.80 -14.08
C TYR A 144 -7.91 5.36 -13.59
N GLY A 145 -7.76 4.41 -14.49
CA GLY A 145 -7.64 3.00 -14.17
C GLY A 145 -6.23 2.51 -14.42
N TYR A 146 -5.48 2.20 -13.36
CA TYR A 146 -4.16 1.58 -13.46
C TYR A 146 -4.28 0.05 -13.55
N SER A 147 -3.76 -0.58 -14.62
CA SER A 147 -3.82 -2.04 -14.74
C SER A 147 -2.97 -2.72 -13.65
N LEU A 148 -3.58 -3.56 -12.81
CA LEU A 148 -2.88 -4.24 -11.69
C LEU A 148 -1.81 -5.23 -12.17
N PHE A 149 -2.01 -5.80 -13.36
CA PHE A 149 -1.09 -6.76 -13.99
C PHE A 149 -0.66 -6.29 -15.40
N GLY A 150 0.57 -6.61 -15.75
CA GLY A 150 1.16 -6.36 -17.07
C GLY A 150 2.43 -7.19 -17.25
N ARG A 151 2.94 -7.27 -18.48
CA ARG A 151 4.17 -8.01 -18.81
C ARG A 151 5.41 -7.09 -18.94
N GLY A 152 5.25 -5.83 -18.55
CA GLY A 152 6.29 -4.81 -18.65
C GLY A 152 7.23 -4.75 -17.44
N ASP A 153 7.74 -3.56 -17.16
CA ASP A 153 8.84 -3.38 -16.20
C ASP A 153 8.53 -3.69 -14.73
N VAL A 154 7.25 -3.67 -14.37
CA VAL A 154 6.79 -4.03 -13.02
C VAL A 154 5.53 -4.87 -13.19
N PRO A 155 5.61 -6.22 -13.20
CA PRO A 155 4.48 -7.05 -13.59
C PRO A 155 3.22 -6.84 -12.76
N PHE A 156 3.37 -6.79 -11.43
CA PHE A 156 2.30 -6.45 -10.50
C PHE A 156 2.61 -5.12 -9.82
N ASN A 157 1.67 -4.18 -9.85
CA ASN A 157 1.76 -2.93 -9.11
C ASN A 157 0.37 -2.34 -8.95
N VAL A 158 0.06 -1.78 -7.78
CA VAL A 158 -1.26 -1.19 -7.54
C VAL A 158 -1.39 0.20 -8.17
N GLY A 159 -0.29 0.77 -8.65
CA GLY A 159 -0.23 2.12 -9.16
C GLY A 159 0.04 3.11 -8.03
N PRO A 160 -0.32 4.39 -8.22
CA PRO A 160 -0.10 5.40 -7.20
C PRO A 160 -0.99 5.17 -5.97
N LYS A 161 -0.38 5.21 -4.78
CA LYS A 161 -1.03 4.84 -3.53
C LYS A 161 -0.52 5.69 -2.38
N LEU A 162 -1.29 6.71 -2.00
CA LEU A 162 -1.11 7.47 -0.76
C LEU A 162 -2.27 7.27 0.23
N ALA A 163 -3.46 7.03 -0.33
CA ALA A 163 -4.60 6.51 0.41
C ALA A 163 -5.34 5.48 -0.46
N MET A 164 -6.04 4.54 0.17
CA MET A 164 -6.83 3.51 -0.49
C MET A 164 -8.20 3.38 0.18
N ARG A 165 -9.25 3.55 -0.61
CA ARG A 165 -10.62 3.36 -0.17
C ARG A 165 -11.07 1.94 -0.52
N PHE A 166 -11.61 1.23 0.46
CA PHE A 166 -12.27 -0.05 0.32
C PHE A 166 -13.71 0.05 0.80
N GLY A 167 -14.64 0.25 -0.13
CA GLY A 167 -16.09 0.28 0.16
C GLY A 167 -16.66 -1.07 0.56
N SER A 168 -16.07 -2.14 0.02
CA SER A 168 -16.36 -3.50 0.44
C SER A 168 -15.13 -4.39 0.27
N LEU A 169 -14.85 -5.21 1.29
CA LEU A 169 -13.77 -6.20 1.26
C LEU A 169 -14.28 -7.60 0.87
N LYS A 170 -15.57 -7.75 0.55
CA LYS A 170 -16.20 -9.06 0.27
C LYS A 170 -15.56 -9.79 -0.90
N LYS A 171 -15.16 -9.06 -1.96
CA LYS A 171 -14.48 -9.63 -3.14
C LYS A 171 -13.04 -10.10 -2.85
N LEU A 172 -12.38 -9.55 -1.82
CA LEU A 172 -11.05 -10.03 -1.44
C LEU A 172 -11.14 -11.46 -0.93
N LYS A 173 -10.26 -12.32 -1.41
CA LYS A 173 -10.25 -13.74 -1.02
C LYS A 173 -9.35 -13.96 0.19
N ASP A 174 -9.88 -14.59 1.24
CA ASP A 174 -9.14 -14.83 2.49
C ASP A 174 -7.88 -15.66 2.29
N ASN A 175 -7.96 -16.72 1.49
CA ASN A 175 -6.81 -17.56 1.17
C ASN A 175 -5.72 -16.77 0.43
N VAL A 176 -6.10 -15.81 -0.42
CA VAL A 176 -5.13 -14.96 -1.14
C VAL A 176 -4.41 -14.01 -0.19
N LEU A 177 -5.15 -13.35 0.72
CA LEU A 177 -4.56 -12.48 1.73
C LEU A 177 -3.61 -13.26 2.65
N ALA A 178 -4.05 -14.41 3.15
CA ALA A 178 -3.25 -15.29 4.01
C ALA A 178 -2.00 -15.80 3.29
N ASP A 179 -2.12 -16.27 2.04
CA ASP A 179 -0.99 -16.76 1.27
C ASP A 179 0.09 -15.70 1.04
N ILE A 180 -0.32 -14.45 0.76
CA ILE A 180 0.59 -13.33 0.57
C ILE A 180 1.24 -12.95 1.90
N TYR A 181 0.47 -12.89 2.98
CA TYR A 181 0.98 -12.63 4.33
C TYR A 181 2.03 -13.66 4.74
N ASP A 182 1.75 -14.95 4.55
CA ASP A 182 2.65 -16.07 4.86
C ASP A 182 3.88 -16.07 3.96
N ALA A 183 3.72 -15.74 2.67
CA ALA A 183 4.83 -15.65 1.73
C ALA A 183 5.80 -14.52 2.12
N MET A 184 5.28 -13.37 2.54
CA MET A 184 6.11 -12.30 3.11
C MET A 184 6.80 -12.79 4.39
N HIS A 185 6.07 -13.50 5.26
CA HIS A 185 6.61 -14.00 6.53
C HIS A 185 7.71 -15.06 6.40
N SER A 186 7.70 -15.80 5.30
CA SER A 186 8.70 -16.80 4.97
C SER A 186 10.05 -16.21 4.50
N ILE A 187 10.08 -14.91 4.19
CA ILE A 187 11.29 -14.19 3.77
C ILE A 187 11.98 -13.60 5.02
N PRO A 188 13.32 -13.69 5.11
CA PRO A 188 14.08 -13.04 6.19
C PRO A 188 13.71 -11.55 6.34
N PRO A 189 13.52 -11.04 7.56
CA PRO A 189 13.01 -9.67 7.78
C PRO A 189 13.78 -8.58 7.03
N HIS A 190 15.11 -8.70 6.96
CA HIS A 190 15.96 -7.73 6.27
C HIS A 190 15.73 -7.68 4.76
N LEU A 191 15.35 -8.79 4.12
CA LEU A 191 14.99 -8.82 2.69
C LEU A 191 13.53 -8.39 2.47
N ARG A 192 12.64 -8.66 3.43
CA ARG A 192 11.21 -8.35 3.32
C ARG A 192 10.95 -6.86 3.11
N ASN A 193 11.76 -5.99 3.73
CA ASN A 193 11.68 -4.54 3.59
C ASN A 193 12.03 -4.03 2.19
N GLU A 194 12.64 -4.86 1.33
CA GLU A 194 12.91 -4.50 -0.06
C GLU A 194 11.68 -4.64 -0.97
N ILE A 195 10.62 -5.29 -0.49
CA ILE A 195 9.36 -5.46 -1.21
C ILE A 195 8.39 -4.38 -0.73
N GLY A 196 8.13 -3.39 -1.61
CA GLY A 196 7.08 -2.40 -1.39
C GLY A 196 5.71 -3.06 -1.32
N ASP A 197 4.77 -2.43 -0.62
CA ASP A 197 3.42 -2.96 -0.43
C ASP A 197 2.58 -2.90 -1.70
N GLU A 198 2.95 -2.09 -2.69
CA GLU A 198 2.26 -1.98 -3.97
C GLU A 198 2.22 -3.30 -4.75
N ILE A 199 3.26 -4.14 -4.63
CA ILE A 199 3.32 -5.43 -5.34
C ILE A 199 2.41 -6.47 -4.65
N PRO A 200 2.54 -6.74 -3.33
CA PRO A 200 1.62 -7.64 -2.62
C PRO A 200 0.16 -7.22 -2.72
N ILE A 201 -0.16 -5.92 -2.59
CA ILE A 201 -1.54 -5.42 -2.72
C ILE A 201 -2.08 -5.68 -4.13
N ALA A 202 -1.28 -5.44 -5.18
CA ALA A 202 -1.71 -5.71 -6.56
C ALA A 202 -1.98 -7.19 -6.82
N ILE A 203 -1.15 -8.08 -6.27
CA ILE A 203 -1.38 -9.52 -6.36
C ILE A 203 -2.67 -9.88 -5.62
N ALA A 204 -2.88 -9.37 -4.40
CA ALA A 204 -4.08 -9.62 -3.62
C ALA A 204 -5.35 -9.24 -4.37
N LEU A 205 -5.37 -8.02 -4.93
CA LEU A 205 -6.48 -7.52 -5.74
C LEU A 205 -6.65 -8.34 -7.02
N TYR A 206 -5.57 -8.63 -7.75
CA TYR A 206 -5.63 -9.34 -9.02
C TYR A 206 -6.22 -10.75 -8.89
N TYR A 207 -5.77 -11.53 -7.91
CA TYR A 207 -6.26 -12.89 -7.67
C TYR A 207 -7.63 -12.92 -6.97
N SER A 208 -8.05 -11.78 -6.40
CA SER A 208 -9.41 -11.53 -5.93
C SER A 208 -10.37 -11.08 -7.05
N GLY A 209 -9.89 -10.97 -8.30
CA GLY A 209 -10.72 -10.70 -9.48
C GLY A 209 -10.69 -9.26 -9.99
N TYR A 210 -10.02 -8.34 -9.29
CA TYR A 210 -9.80 -7.00 -9.81
C TYR A 210 -8.79 -7.04 -10.96
N ARG A 211 -8.97 -6.18 -11.96
CA ARG A 211 -8.00 -6.05 -13.07
C ARG A 211 -7.33 -4.68 -13.07
N VAL A 212 -8.01 -3.70 -12.51
CA VAL A 212 -7.64 -2.29 -12.54
C VAL A 212 -7.79 -1.73 -11.13
N ASN A 213 -6.87 -0.87 -10.71
CA ASN A 213 -7.04 0.03 -9.57
C ASN A 213 -7.49 1.40 -10.09
N PRO A 214 -8.75 1.81 -9.87
CA PRO A 214 -9.16 3.18 -10.10
C PRO A 214 -8.40 4.12 -9.17
N TYR A 215 -7.94 5.26 -9.66
CA TYR A 215 -7.29 6.27 -8.83
C TYR A 215 -7.62 7.68 -9.27
N VAL A 216 -7.57 8.59 -8.31
CA VAL A 216 -7.82 10.02 -8.48
C VAL A 216 -6.75 10.85 -7.77
N GLU A 217 -6.53 12.06 -8.26
CA GLU A 217 -5.79 13.08 -7.50
C GLU A 217 -6.69 13.62 -6.39
N GLY A 218 -6.21 13.66 -5.15
CA GLY A 218 -7.06 14.11 -4.04
C GLY A 218 -6.42 14.24 -2.67
N VAL A 219 -5.11 14.05 -2.56
CA VAL A 219 -4.39 14.13 -1.28
C VAL A 219 -3.10 14.93 -1.42
N ARG A 220 -2.42 15.20 -0.30
CA ARG A 220 -1.10 15.83 -0.27
C ARG A 220 -0.22 15.18 0.79
N HIS A 221 1.09 15.12 0.56
CA HIS A 221 2.00 14.83 1.65
C HIS A 221 2.03 15.97 2.65
N ALA A 222 2.15 15.62 3.94
CA ALA A 222 2.18 16.58 5.04
C ALA A 222 3.49 17.38 5.11
N PHE A 223 4.55 16.89 4.47
CA PHE A 223 5.83 17.58 4.37
C PHE A 223 6.52 17.25 3.03
N ASP A 224 7.32 18.20 2.55
CA ASP A 224 8.19 18.03 1.39
C ASP A 224 9.28 17.01 1.75
N GLN A 225 9.15 15.76 1.27
CA GLN A 225 10.08 14.67 1.59
C GLN A 225 11.43 14.89 0.89
N ARG A 226 12.22 15.86 1.36
CA ARG A 226 13.61 16.06 0.95
C ARG A 226 14.50 15.00 1.58
N ARG A 227 14.30 13.74 1.21
CA ARG A 227 15.27 12.69 1.49
C ARG A 227 16.36 12.81 0.45
N GLU A 228 17.61 12.93 0.91
CA GLU A 228 18.74 12.80 0.00
C GLU A 228 18.61 11.47 -0.76
N PRO A 229 18.79 11.47 -2.09
CA PRO A 229 18.70 10.25 -2.86
C PRO A 229 19.75 9.26 -2.32
N LYS A 230 19.28 8.16 -1.71
CA LYS A 230 20.17 7.08 -1.27
C LYS A 230 20.99 6.63 -2.48
N ARG A 231 22.32 6.65 -2.36
CA ARG A 231 23.19 5.97 -3.32
C ARG A 231 22.85 4.49 -3.29
N VAL A 232 22.13 4.03 -4.32
CA VAL A 232 21.75 2.62 -4.44
C VAL A 232 22.97 1.84 -4.92
N SER A 233 23.60 1.12 -4.00
CA SER A 233 24.74 0.26 -4.30
C SER A 233 24.32 -0.95 -5.13
N ARG A 234 25.29 -1.66 -5.71
CA ARG A 234 25.01 -2.91 -6.42
C ARG A 234 24.47 -4.00 -5.45
N ILE A 235 24.92 -3.98 -4.20
CA ILE A 235 24.44 -4.87 -3.14
C ILE A 235 22.97 -4.58 -2.85
N ASP A 236 22.56 -3.31 -2.72
CA ASP A 236 21.15 -2.95 -2.47
C ASP A 236 20.25 -3.46 -3.61
N ARG A 237 20.70 -3.33 -4.87
CA ARG A 237 19.98 -3.91 -6.01
C ARG A 237 19.89 -5.42 -5.90
N MET A 238 20.96 -6.10 -5.47
CA MET A 238 20.99 -7.55 -5.30
C MET A 238 20.04 -8.02 -4.20
N LEU A 239 20.02 -7.35 -3.05
CA LEU A 239 19.08 -7.64 -1.96
C LEU A 239 17.64 -7.47 -2.44
N LYS A 240 17.35 -6.37 -3.12
CA LYS A 240 16.03 -6.11 -3.67
C LYS A 240 15.56 -7.18 -4.64
N VAL A 241 16.38 -7.52 -5.65
CA VAL A 241 15.96 -8.54 -6.63
C VAL A 241 15.84 -9.92 -5.99
N SER A 242 16.69 -10.26 -5.03
CA SER A 242 16.63 -11.54 -4.32
C SER A 242 15.36 -11.67 -3.48
N ALA A 243 14.96 -10.60 -2.79
CA ALA A 243 13.70 -10.56 -2.05
C ALA A 243 12.49 -10.84 -2.96
N HIS A 244 12.44 -10.19 -4.13
CA HIS A 244 11.35 -10.38 -5.09
C HIS A 244 11.34 -11.79 -5.71
N VAL A 245 12.53 -12.37 -5.97
CA VAL A 245 12.65 -13.74 -6.48
C VAL A 245 12.10 -14.75 -5.47
N GLU A 246 12.50 -14.66 -4.20
CA GLU A 246 12.02 -15.58 -3.16
C GLU A 246 10.52 -15.42 -2.90
N PHE A 247 10.02 -14.17 -2.82
CA PHE A 247 8.59 -13.90 -2.73
C PHE A 247 7.79 -14.53 -3.87
N ALA A 248 8.21 -14.27 -5.11
CA ALA A 248 7.53 -14.78 -6.29
C ALA A 248 7.58 -16.31 -6.37
N LYS A 249 8.71 -16.92 -5.99
CA LYS A 249 8.89 -18.38 -5.95
C LYS A 249 7.95 -19.05 -4.94
N ILE A 250 7.75 -18.47 -3.76
CA ILE A 250 6.82 -19.00 -2.76
C ILE A 250 5.39 -18.95 -3.30
N LEU A 251 4.97 -17.83 -3.87
CA LEU A 251 3.63 -17.69 -4.46
C LEU A 251 3.43 -18.63 -5.67
N LEU A 252 4.45 -18.83 -6.51
CA LEU A 252 4.37 -19.79 -7.61
C LEU A 252 4.09 -21.22 -7.12
N ARG A 253 4.72 -21.65 -6.02
CA ARG A 253 4.46 -22.95 -5.40
C ARG A 253 3.04 -23.08 -4.86
N LYS A 254 2.42 -21.97 -4.47
CA LYS A 254 1.02 -21.89 -4.04
C LYS A 254 0.02 -21.77 -5.21
N GLY A 255 0.49 -21.79 -6.47
CA GLY A 255 -0.37 -21.85 -7.66
C GLY A 255 -0.69 -20.51 -8.32
N TYR A 256 -0.05 -19.41 -7.90
CA TYR A 256 -0.24 -18.07 -8.46
C TYR A 256 0.50 -17.92 -9.80
N ARG A 257 -0.06 -18.46 -10.89
CA ARG A 257 0.62 -18.63 -12.19
C ARG A 257 1.17 -17.34 -12.80
N GLU A 258 0.40 -16.25 -12.80
CA GLU A 258 0.83 -14.97 -13.39
C GLU A 258 2.02 -14.35 -12.64
N VAL A 259 2.29 -14.77 -11.40
CA VAL A 259 3.50 -14.38 -10.64
C VAL A 259 4.77 -14.89 -11.31
N PHE A 260 4.68 -15.82 -12.27
CA PHE A 260 5.80 -16.23 -13.12
C PHE A 260 6.48 -15.05 -13.82
N TRP A 261 5.71 -14.05 -14.26
CA TRP A 261 6.28 -12.85 -14.88
C TRP A 261 7.12 -12.01 -13.91
N LEU A 262 6.66 -11.93 -12.65
CA LEU A 262 7.41 -11.30 -11.57
C LEU A 262 8.70 -12.09 -11.31
N TYR A 263 8.58 -13.41 -11.10
CA TYR A 263 9.71 -14.29 -10.87
C TYR A 263 10.76 -14.19 -11.98
N GLY A 264 10.36 -14.39 -13.24
CA GLY A 264 11.26 -14.39 -14.40
C GLY A 264 12.01 -13.07 -14.54
N ARG A 265 11.31 -11.94 -14.43
CA ARG A 265 11.94 -10.62 -14.52
C ARG A 265 12.98 -10.39 -13.43
N TYR A 266 12.61 -10.64 -12.18
CA TYR A 266 13.52 -10.41 -11.07
C TYR A 266 14.65 -11.44 -11.04
N LYS A 267 14.44 -12.66 -11.57
CA LYS A 267 15.49 -13.65 -11.74
C LYS A 267 16.53 -13.23 -12.79
N LEU A 268 16.09 -12.69 -13.92
CA LEU A 268 16.98 -12.09 -14.92
C LEU A 268 17.76 -10.91 -14.35
N ALA A 269 17.10 -10.04 -13.57
CA ALA A 269 17.78 -8.93 -12.89
C ALA A 269 18.79 -9.42 -11.83
N GLN A 270 18.47 -10.49 -11.10
CA GLN A 270 19.38 -11.14 -10.16
C GLN A 270 20.64 -11.66 -10.86
N ILE A 271 20.50 -12.34 -12.01
CA ILE A 271 21.65 -12.79 -12.81
C ILE A 271 22.49 -11.59 -13.27
N LYS A 272 21.84 -10.57 -13.84
CA LYS A 272 22.51 -9.35 -14.34
C LYS A 272 23.30 -8.63 -13.25
N HIS A 273 22.76 -8.53 -12.04
CA HIS A 273 23.44 -7.86 -10.93
C HIS A 273 24.45 -8.77 -10.22
N GLY A 274 24.33 -10.09 -10.37
CA GLY A 274 25.16 -11.09 -9.68
C GLY A 274 26.46 -11.38 -10.40
N LEU A 275 26.43 -11.39 -11.74
CA LEU A 275 27.64 -11.60 -12.54
C LEU A 275 28.77 -10.63 -12.17
N PRO A 276 28.56 -9.29 -12.10
CA PRO A 276 29.64 -8.38 -11.73
C PRO A 276 30.19 -8.62 -10.32
N ILE A 277 29.31 -8.94 -9.34
CA ILE A 277 29.72 -9.24 -7.96
C ILE A 277 30.61 -10.49 -7.90
N LEU A 278 30.26 -11.54 -8.65
CA LEU A 278 31.04 -12.78 -8.71
C LEU A 278 32.42 -12.58 -9.35
N PHE A 279 32.53 -11.66 -10.31
CA PHE A 279 33.78 -11.39 -11.02
C PHE A 279 34.58 -10.20 -10.46
N GLY A 280 34.13 -9.57 -9.36
CA GLY A 280 34.82 -8.44 -8.74
C GLY A 280 34.86 -7.15 -9.59
N VAL A 281 33.92 -7.02 -10.54
CA VAL A 281 33.76 -5.86 -11.45
C VAL A 281 32.51 -5.09 -11.07
#